data_AF-A0A7S3MD15-F1
#
_entry.id   AF-A0A7S3MD15-F1
#
_cell.length_a   1.000
_cell.length_b   1.000
_cell.length_c   1.000
_cell.angle_alpha   90.00
_cell.angle_beta   90.00
_cell.angle_gamma   90.00
#
_symmetry.space_group_name_H-M   'P 1'
#
loop_
_entity.id
_entity.type
_entity.pdbx_description
1 polymer ?
#
loop_
_entity_poly.entity_id
_entity_poly.type
_entity_poly.pdbx_seq_one_letter_code
_entity_poly.pdbx_strand_id
1 'polypeptide(L)'
;ASPSSPAYFTGVLATAVQPLLQLAVNGMPQTTRMGSGSTTKFRFTVTSTAPVNVVATPYSAHLPAMTMFYYPTSNSQPTALPDAYFNANNDPAEGFLSFTPKATDVGKNFLVNMQAGNMSYFSVAVRAGITPTGVTITG
;
A
#
# COMPACT_ATOMS: atom_id res chain seq x y z
N ALA A 1 -38.03 22.90 36.00
CA ALA A 1 -37.48 21.58 35.63
C ALA A 1 -37.02 21.64 34.17
N SER A 2 -35.72 21.53 33.93
CA SER A 2 -35.15 21.00 32.66
C SER A 2 -35.14 19.47 32.76
N PRO A 3 -35.09 18.65 31.68
CA PRO A 3 -34.43 18.87 30.36
C PRO A 3 -35.37 18.52 29.17
N SER A 4 -35.05 18.63 27.86
CA SER A 4 -33.81 18.30 27.14
C SER A 4 -33.82 18.90 25.72
N SER A 5 -32.62 19.21 25.26
CA SER A 5 -32.21 19.90 24.03
C SER A 5 -32.65 19.22 22.72
N PRO A 6 -32.74 19.96 21.60
CA PRO A 6 -32.76 19.35 20.28
C PRO A 6 -31.44 18.61 20.05
N ALA A 7 -31.54 17.35 19.62
CA ALA A 7 -30.39 16.56 19.25
C ALA A 7 -29.64 17.24 18.10
N TYR A 8 -28.47 17.80 18.42
CA TYR A 8 -27.45 18.07 17.42
C TYR A 8 -27.05 16.71 16.84
N PHE A 9 -27.44 16.45 15.59
CA PHE A 9 -26.73 15.48 14.77
C PHE A 9 -25.33 16.06 14.57
N THR A 10 -24.42 15.68 15.46
CA THR A 10 -22.98 15.79 15.25
C THR A 10 -22.69 15.12 13.92
N GLY A 11 -22.11 15.91 13.00
CA GLY A 11 -21.68 15.43 11.71
C GLY A 11 -20.89 14.15 11.90
N VAL A 12 -21.44 13.04 11.40
CA VAL A 12 -20.61 11.93 10.97
C VAL A 12 -19.78 12.55 9.86
N LEU A 13 -18.53 12.87 10.20
CA LEU A 13 -17.48 13.03 9.21
C LEU A 13 -17.65 11.80 8.33
N ALA A 14 -18.13 12.00 7.09
CA ALA A 14 -18.12 10.95 6.10
C ALA A 14 -16.64 10.67 5.88
N THR A 15 -16.07 9.74 6.65
CA THR A 15 -14.86 9.05 6.26
C THR A 15 -15.25 8.44 4.93
N ALA A 16 -14.80 9.06 3.84
CA ALA A 16 -15.01 8.52 2.52
C ALA A 16 -14.42 7.12 2.57
N VAL A 17 -15.28 6.12 2.70
CA VAL A 17 -14.96 4.75 2.34
C VAL A 17 -14.86 4.83 0.83
N GLN A 18 -13.69 5.29 0.37
CA GLN A 18 -13.30 5.09 -1.01
C GLN A 18 -13.46 3.59 -1.27
N PRO A 19 -14.04 3.19 -2.42
CA PRO A 19 -14.20 1.78 -2.72
C PRO A 19 -12.88 1.10 -2.45
N LEU A 20 -12.90 0.14 -1.50
CA LEU A 20 -11.75 -0.68 -1.14
C LEU A 20 -11.11 -1.10 -2.45
N LEU A 21 -9.87 -0.64 -2.67
CA LEU A 21 -9.11 -1.02 -3.84
C LEU A 21 -9.11 -2.54 -3.93
N GLN A 22 -9.90 -3.06 -4.86
CA GLN A 22 -9.87 -4.47 -5.19
C GLN A 22 -8.59 -4.67 -5.96
N LEU A 23 -7.53 -5.02 -5.24
CA LEU A 23 -6.23 -5.11 -5.88
C LEU A 23 -6.30 -6.14 -7.00
N ALA A 24 -5.99 -5.73 -8.22
CA ALA A 24 -6.07 -6.63 -9.34
C ALA A 24 -5.00 -7.72 -9.22
N VAL A 25 -5.46 -8.90 -8.82
CA VAL A 25 -4.76 -10.16 -9.03
C VAL A 25 -4.53 -10.30 -10.55
N ASN A 26 -3.31 -10.63 -10.97
CA ASN A 26 -2.86 -10.78 -12.37
C ASN A 26 -2.30 -9.53 -13.08
N GLY A 27 -1.83 -8.51 -12.34
CA GLY A 27 -0.98 -7.47 -12.92
C GLY A 27 -1.71 -6.38 -13.71
N MET A 28 -3.02 -6.23 -13.52
CA MET A 28 -3.72 -5.02 -13.97
C MET A 28 -3.40 -3.87 -13.00
N PRO A 29 -2.98 -2.70 -13.47
CA PRO A 29 -2.75 -1.55 -12.62
C PRO A 29 -4.04 -1.12 -11.90
N GLN A 30 -3.94 -0.78 -10.62
CA GLN A 30 -5.02 -0.17 -9.86
C GLN A 30 -4.72 1.30 -9.65
N THR A 31 -5.54 2.16 -10.24
CA THR A 31 -5.42 3.62 -10.08
C THR A 31 -6.03 4.05 -8.76
N THR A 32 -5.24 4.74 -7.94
CA THR A 32 -5.68 5.31 -6.66
C THR A 32 -5.51 6.83 -6.70
N ARG A 33 -6.52 7.55 -6.23
CA ARG A 33 -6.38 8.99 -5.94
C ARG A 33 -5.67 9.16 -4.60
N MET A 34 -4.57 9.89 -4.58
CA MET A 34 -3.89 10.32 -3.36
C MET A 34 -4.02 11.82 -3.20
N GLY A 35 -4.26 12.30 -1.98
CA GLY A 35 -4.05 13.72 -1.69
C GLY A 35 -2.55 14.04 -1.66
N SER A 36 -2.21 15.31 -1.86
CA SER A 36 -0.86 15.79 -1.53
C SER A 36 -0.57 15.50 -0.06
N GLY A 37 0.63 15.02 0.27
CA GLY A 37 1.02 14.62 1.62
C GLY A 37 0.41 13.30 2.11
N SER A 38 -0.47 12.65 1.33
CA SER A 38 -1.08 11.38 1.74
C SER A 38 -0.08 10.22 1.68
N THR A 39 -0.38 9.20 2.48
CA THR A 39 0.32 7.92 2.49
C THR A 39 -0.65 6.79 2.16
N THR A 40 -0.30 5.97 1.16
CA THR A 40 -1.06 4.78 0.79
C THR A 40 -0.28 3.54 1.19
N LYS A 41 -0.95 2.65 1.91
CA LYS A 41 -0.43 1.38 2.40
C LYS A 41 -1.10 0.25 1.64
N PHE A 42 -0.30 -0.55 0.95
CA PHE A 42 -0.75 -1.75 0.25
C PHE A 42 -0.22 -3.00 0.96
N ARG A 43 -1.12 -3.85 1.46
CA ARG A 43 -0.79 -5.09 2.16
C ARG A 43 -1.09 -6.32 1.29
N PHE A 44 -0.17 -7.28 1.29
CA PHE A 44 -0.32 -8.55 0.60
C PHE A 44 0.35 -9.69 1.34
N THR A 45 -0.08 -10.91 1.05
CA THR A 45 0.53 -12.15 1.51
C THR A 45 1.36 -12.74 0.37
N VAL A 46 2.59 -13.15 0.64
CA VAL A 46 3.41 -13.88 -0.34
C VAL A 46 2.94 -15.33 -0.44
N THR A 47 2.76 -15.84 -1.66
CA THR A 47 2.31 -17.22 -1.93
C THR A 47 3.37 -18.09 -2.58
N SER A 48 4.50 -17.52 -3.01
CA SER A 48 5.61 -18.25 -3.63
C SER A 48 6.93 -17.53 -3.42
N THR A 49 8.05 -18.17 -3.74
CA THR A 49 9.38 -17.54 -3.75
C THR A 49 9.73 -16.86 -5.06
N ALA A 50 8.76 -16.68 -5.97
CA ALA A 50 8.97 -15.95 -7.21
C ALA A 50 9.26 -14.46 -6.91
N PRO A 51 10.10 -13.79 -7.72
CA PRO A 51 10.33 -12.36 -7.57
C PRO A 51 9.01 -11.58 -7.65
N VAL A 52 8.83 -10.66 -6.70
CA VAL A 52 7.68 -9.76 -6.64
C VAL A 52 8.12 -8.40 -7.14
N ASN A 53 7.35 -7.85 -8.08
CA ASN A 53 7.58 -6.51 -8.61
C ASN A 53 6.37 -5.64 -8.28
N VAL A 54 6.63 -4.48 -7.69
CA VAL A 54 5.65 -3.43 -7.42
C VAL A 54 6.03 -2.23 -8.28
N VAL A 55 5.14 -1.88 -9.19
CA VAL A 55 5.34 -0.77 -10.13
C VAL A 55 4.32 0.30 -9.81
N ALA A 56 4.79 1.49 -9.46
CA ALA A 56 3.98 2.70 -9.40
C ALA A 56 4.16 3.48 -10.72
N THR A 57 3.05 3.79 -11.37
CA THR A 57 3.03 4.64 -12.56
C THR A 57 2.38 5.97 -12.20
N PRO A 58 3.02 7.11 -12.47
CA PRO A 58 2.48 8.40 -12.09
C PRO A 58 1.50 8.88 -13.16
N TYR A 59 0.46 9.60 -12.74
CA TYR A 59 -0.33 10.44 -13.65
C TYR A 59 0.03 11.92 -13.49
N SER A 60 1.16 12.22 -12.83
CA SER A 60 1.70 13.56 -12.60
C SER A 60 3.22 13.57 -12.81
N ALA A 61 3.86 14.74 -12.74
CA ALA A 61 5.31 14.86 -12.92
C ALA A 61 6.15 14.23 -11.78
N HIS A 62 5.51 13.73 -10.71
CA HIS A 62 6.19 13.18 -9.54
C HIS A 62 5.77 11.74 -9.28
N LEU A 63 6.72 10.89 -8.89
CA LEU A 63 6.53 9.52 -8.46
C LEU A 63 6.42 9.43 -6.92
N PRO A 64 5.75 8.40 -6.37
CA PRO A 64 5.62 8.28 -4.94
C PRO A 64 6.89 7.60 -4.43
N ALA A 65 7.42 8.09 -3.31
CA ALA A 65 8.47 7.35 -2.63
C ALA A 65 7.87 6.03 -2.11
N MET A 66 8.44 4.90 -2.51
CA MET A 66 7.98 3.58 -2.07
C MET A 66 8.95 2.98 -1.07
N THR A 67 8.41 2.44 0.02
CA THR A 67 9.18 1.72 1.04
C THR A 67 8.48 0.41 1.34
N MET A 68 9.24 -0.64 1.63
CA MET A 68 8.68 -1.97 1.88
C MET A 68 8.98 -2.44 3.29
N PHE A 69 7.95 -2.99 3.90
CA PHE A 69 7.95 -3.54 5.24
C PHE A 69 7.41 -4.96 5.22
N TYR A 70 7.78 -5.75 6.22
CA TYR A 70 7.15 -7.04 6.47
C TYR A 70 6.61 -7.09 7.89
N TYR A 71 5.66 -8.00 8.11
CA TYR A 71 5.14 -8.34 9.43
C TYR A 71 5.82 -9.63 9.91
N PRO A 72 6.83 -9.57 10.80
CA PRO A 72 7.48 -10.75 11.35
C PRO A 72 6.51 -11.78 11.93
N THR A 73 5.44 -11.29 12.57
CA THR A 73 4.28 -12.06 13.03
C THR A 73 3.00 -11.30 12.68
N SER A 74 1.85 -11.98 12.69
CA SER A 74 0.54 -11.44 12.25
C SER A 74 0.12 -10.12 12.91
N ASN A 75 0.58 -9.85 14.14
CA ASN A 75 0.24 -8.67 14.94
C ASN A 75 1.44 -7.79 15.29
N SER A 76 2.62 -8.07 14.73
CA SER A 76 3.82 -7.26 14.97
C SER A 76 3.72 -5.88 14.29
N GLN A 77 4.53 -4.92 14.76
CA GLN A 77 4.73 -3.68 14.02
C GLN A 77 5.46 -4.00 12.69
N PRO A 78 5.08 -3.33 11.58
CA PRO A 78 5.76 -3.49 10.31
C PRO A 78 7.23 -3.09 10.48
N THR A 79 8.13 -3.97 10.08
CA THR A 79 9.58 -3.75 10.15
C THR A 79 10.13 -3.55 8.75
N ALA A 80 11.08 -2.63 8.59
CA ALA A 80 11.72 -2.38 7.30
C ALA A 80 12.32 -3.70 6.77
N LEU A 81 12.16 -3.93 5.47
CA LEU A 81 12.74 -5.11 4.86
C LEU A 81 14.25 -4.92 4.68
N PRO A 82 15.11 -5.87 5.10
CA PRO A 82 16.56 -5.75 4.93
C PRO A 82 16.96 -5.64 3.46
N ASP A 83 18.02 -4.87 3.17
CA ASP A 83 18.47 -4.59 1.80
C ASP A 83 18.73 -5.84 0.96
N ALA A 84 19.19 -6.93 1.59
CA ALA A 84 19.46 -8.22 0.96
C ALA A 84 18.23 -8.90 0.31
N TYR A 85 17.02 -8.41 0.57
CA TYR A 85 15.81 -8.87 -0.11
C TYR A 85 15.62 -8.27 -1.50
N PHE A 86 16.13 -7.06 -1.72
CA PHE A 86 15.89 -6.33 -2.95
C PHE A 86 16.77 -6.83 -4.08
N ASN A 87 16.19 -6.90 -5.27
CA ASN A 87 16.90 -7.28 -6.48
C ASN A 87 17.76 -6.11 -6.97
N ALA A 88 18.80 -6.38 -7.77
CA ALA A 88 19.77 -5.38 -8.22
C ALA A 88 19.16 -4.21 -9.03
N ASN A 89 17.97 -4.41 -9.62
CA ASN A 89 17.24 -3.41 -10.39
C ASN A 89 16.18 -2.65 -9.57
N ASN A 90 16.15 -2.82 -8.25
CA ASN A 90 15.23 -2.12 -7.36
C ASN A 90 15.52 -0.62 -7.34
N ASP A 91 14.52 0.19 -7.68
CA ASP A 91 14.61 1.66 -7.71
C ASP A 91 13.33 2.30 -7.16
N PRO A 92 13.21 2.41 -5.82
CA PRO A 92 12.01 2.93 -5.18
C PRO A 92 11.79 4.43 -5.42
N ALA A 93 12.82 5.17 -5.82
CA ALA A 93 12.71 6.58 -6.16
C ALA A 93 12.03 6.75 -7.52
N GLU A 94 12.30 5.82 -8.45
CA GLU A 94 11.67 5.74 -9.78
C GLU A 94 10.39 4.88 -9.78
N GLY A 95 9.77 4.66 -8.62
CA GLY A 95 8.48 3.96 -8.55
C GLY A 95 8.56 2.47 -8.89
N PHE A 96 9.72 1.84 -8.71
CA PHE A 96 9.92 0.41 -8.96
C PHE A 96 10.53 -0.31 -7.75
N LEU A 97 9.75 -1.14 -7.08
CA LEU A 97 10.25 -2.04 -6.04
C LEU A 97 10.32 -3.46 -6.58
N SER A 98 11.48 -4.10 -6.42
CA SER A 98 11.69 -5.49 -6.82
C SER A 98 12.40 -6.26 -5.72
N PHE A 99 11.82 -7.37 -5.29
CA PHE A 99 12.40 -8.21 -4.25
C PHE A 99 12.12 -9.69 -4.48
N THR A 100 12.94 -10.54 -3.86
CA THR A 100 12.75 -11.99 -3.89
C THR A 100 12.44 -12.50 -2.48
N PRO A 101 11.22 -13.00 -2.21
CA PRO A 101 10.89 -13.58 -0.92
C PRO A 101 11.71 -14.84 -0.63
N LYS A 102 12.05 -15.08 0.65
CA LYS A 102 12.68 -16.34 1.04
C LYS A 102 11.62 -17.43 1.20
N ALA A 103 12.04 -18.70 1.17
CA ALA A 103 11.14 -19.82 1.42
C ALA A 103 10.38 -19.71 2.75
N THR A 104 11.02 -19.15 3.78
CA THR A 104 10.41 -18.92 5.10
C THR A 104 9.39 -17.78 5.12
N ASP A 105 9.23 -17.02 4.04
CA ASP A 105 8.32 -15.87 3.96
C ASP A 105 6.99 -16.20 3.27
N VAL A 106 6.86 -17.40 2.69
CA VAL A 106 5.59 -17.87 2.13
C VAL A 106 4.53 -17.92 3.24
N GLY A 107 3.37 -17.30 2.99
CA GLY A 107 2.28 -17.14 3.95
C GLY A 107 2.40 -15.91 4.86
N LYS A 108 3.52 -15.17 4.82
CA LYS A 108 3.68 -13.93 5.59
C LYS A 108 3.12 -12.72 4.87
N ASN A 109 2.79 -11.70 5.67
CA ASN A 109 2.29 -10.43 5.17
C ASN A 109 3.42 -9.42 4.96
N PHE A 110 3.31 -8.68 3.86
CA PHE A 110 4.16 -7.58 3.48
C PHE A 110 3.31 -6.33 3.29
N LEU A 111 3.96 -5.18 3.41
CA LEU A 111 3.36 -3.87 3.26
C LEU A 111 4.25 -2.99 2.39
N VAL A 112 3.69 -2.42 1.34
CA VAL A 112 4.29 -1.31 0.61
C VAL A 112 3.66 -0.02 1.12
N ASN A 113 4.50 0.89 1.61
CA ASN A 113 4.12 2.22 2.03
C ASN A 113 4.55 3.22 0.96
N MET A 114 3.59 3.95 0.42
CA MET A 114 3.78 4.89 -0.68
C MET A 114 3.44 6.28 -0.20
N GLN A 115 4.42 7.18 -0.21
CA GLN A 115 4.23 8.55 0.23
C GLN A 115 4.13 9.47 -0.99
N ALA A 116 2.99 10.14 -1.14
CA ALA A 116 2.82 11.19 -2.13
C ALA A 116 3.27 12.52 -1.52
N GLY A 117 4.40 13.05 -1.97
CA GLY A 117 4.77 14.44 -1.66
C GLY A 117 3.76 15.40 -2.29
N ASN A 118 3.87 15.56 -3.61
CA ASN A 118 3.09 16.53 -4.40
C ASN A 118 2.22 15.87 -5.49
N MET A 119 1.76 14.64 -5.27
CA MET A 119 1.05 13.87 -6.29
C MET A 119 -0.42 13.67 -5.97
N SER A 120 -1.26 13.74 -7.02
CA SER A 120 -2.71 13.53 -6.94
C SER A 120 -3.20 12.14 -7.36
N TYR A 121 -2.49 11.47 -8.27
CA TYR A 121 -2.93 10.20 -8.85
C TYR A 121 -1.72 9.33 -9.26
N PHE A 122 -1.79 8.06 -8.92
CA PHE A 122 -0.85 7.03 -9.38
C PHE A 122 -1.61 5.72 -9.61
N SER A 123 -1.03 4.81 -10.38
CA SER A 123 -1.48 3.41 -10.42
C SER A 123 -0.42 2.50 -9.85
N VAL A 124 -0.82 1.49 -9.09
CA VAL A 124 0.08 0.41 -8.68
C VAL A 124 -0.33 -0.92 -9.28
N ALA A 125 0.67 -1.63 -9.79
CA ALA A 125 0.55 -3.02 -10.18
C ALA A 125 1.52 -3.84 -9.31
N VAL A 126 1.04 -4.95 -8.77
CA VAL A 126 1.90 -5.94 -8.11
C VAL A 126 1.82 -7.24 -8.90
N ARG A 127 2.99 -7.76 -9.26
CA ARG A 127 3.10 -8.92 -10.16
C ARG A 127 3.78 -10.07 -9.44
N ALA A 128 3.23 -11.26 -9.71
CA ALA A 128 3.66 -12.59 -9.31
C ALA A 128 3.59 -12.88 -7.79
N GLY A 129 3.25 -14.13 -7.46
CA GLY A 129 3.54 -14.71 -6.14
C GLY A 129 2.89 -14.07 -4.93
N ILE A 130 1.76 -13.35 -5.08
CA ILE A 130 1.07 -12.68 -3.97
C ILE A 130 -0.45 -12.84 -3.98
N THR A 131 -1.05 -12.76 -2.79
CA THR A 131 -2.50 -12.56 -2.58
C THR A 131 -2.71 -11.21 -1.91
N PRO A 132 -3.44 -10.26 -2.51
CA PRO A 132 -3.76 -8.99 -1.88
C PRO A 132 -4.58 -9.19 -0.60
N THR A 133 -4.27 -8.45 0.47
CA THR A 133 -4.99 -8.57 1.75
C THR A 133 -5.56 -7.24 2.26
N GLY A 134 -5.17 -6.10 1.69
CA GLY A 134 -5.84 -4.84 1.94
C GLY A 134 -5.12 -3.62 1.37
N VAL A 135 -5.86 -2.52 1.30
CA VAL A 135 -5.34 -1.19 0.97
C VAL A 135 -5.87 -0.20 2.00
N THR A 136 -5.02 0.69 2.48
CA THR A 136 -5.40 1.76 3.41
C THR A 136 -4.76 3.06 2.96
N ILE A 137 -5.53 4.14 2.92
CA ILE A 137 -5.05 5.48 2.55
C ILE A 137 -5.23 6.37 3.78
N THR A 138 -4.16 7.08 4.18
CA THR A 138 -4.18 8.05 5.27
C THR A 138 -3.73 9.39 4.72
N GLY A 139 -4.55 10.42 4.90
CA GLY A 139 -4.30 11.79 4.47
C GLY A 139 -4.53 12.78 5.58
#